data_AF-A0A9P4Q9W6-F1
#
_entry.id   AF-A0A9P4Q9W6-F1
#
_cell.length_a   1.000
_cell.length_b   1.000
_cell.length_c   1.000
_cell.angle_alpha   90.00
_cell.angle_beta   90.00
_cell.angle_gamma   90.00
#
_symmetry.space_group_name_H-M   'P 1'
#
loop_
_entity.id
_entity.type
_entity.pdbx_description
1 polymer ?
#
loop_
_entity_poly.entity_id
_entity_poly.type
_entity_poly.pdbx_seq_one_letter_code
_entity_poly.pdbx_strand_id
1 'polypeptide(L)'
;MASTSTSPIPPLRLRQICNDACDSALQNAAQYDHASTQTWNNSIINKILQSLISESGSSSSSSGEGQSSAPKYKFAVNSTIIQHLSDPRPAGTSTGGTQTGDSAEESISMGADAAKKVGRRGMHSASGAYWNNAKDGMWSHKYEGGEVKGMDIVISILWIAV
;
A
#
# COMPACT_ATOMS: atom_id res chain seq x y z
N MET A 1 -19.31 6.69 10.95
CA MET A 1 -18.04 6.13 11.46
C MET A 1 -18.35 4.76 12.03
N ALA A 2 -17.95 3.70 11.33
CA ALA A 2 -18.38 2.33 11.68
C ALA A 2 -17.76 1.88 13.01
N SER A 3 -18.60 1.28 13.86
CA SER A 3 -18.26 0.58 15.10
C SER A 3 -17.18 -0.48 14.88
N THR A 4 -16.33 -0.70 15.88
CA THR A 4 -15.13 -1.57 15.86
C THR A 4 -15.41 -2.97 15.30
N SER A 5 -15.23 -3.12 13.98
CA SER A 5 -15.27 -4.41 13.29
C SER A 5 -14.08 -5.26 13.74
N THR A 6 -14.35 -6.45 14.29
CA THR A 6 -13.31 -7.40 14.69
C THR A 6 -12.78 -8.08 13.43
N SER A 7 -11.69 -7.55 12.87
CA SER A 7 -11.02 -8.16 11.73
C SER A 7 -10.65 -9.61 12.02
N PRO A 8 -10.84 -10.56 11.08
CA PRO A 8 -10.51 -11.97 11.28
C PRO A 8 -9.01 -12.21 11.49
N ILE A 9 -8.17 -11.25 11.13
CA ILE A 9 -6.71 -11.28 11.31
C ILE A 9 -6.29 -9.99 12.02
N PRO A 10 -5.42 -10.04 13.04
CA PRO A 10 -4.97 -8.85 13.74
C PRO A 10 -4.32 -7.80 12.79
N PRO A 11 -4.56 -6.49 13.00
CA PRO A 11 -4.03 -5.44 12.11
C PRO A 11 -2.50 -5.46 11.95
N LEU A 12 -1.76 -5.83 13.01
CA LEU A 12 -0.30 -5.98 12.95
C LEU A 12 0.10 -7.09 11.98
N ARG A 13 -0.66 -8.19 11.94
CA ARG A 13 -0.43 -9.31 11.03
C ARG A 13 -0.83 -8.97 9.60
N LEU A 14 -1.95 -8.28 9.39
CA LEU A 14 -2.32 -7.73 8.07
C LEU A 14 -1.19 -6.86 7.48
N ARG A 15 -0.60 -5.99 8.30
CA ARG A 15 0.55 -5.17 7.90
C ARG A 15 1.74 -6.02 7.44
N GLN A 16 2.10 -7.06 8.20
CA GLN A 16 3.18 -7.96 7.82
C GLN A 16 2.89 -8.67 6.49
N ILE A 17 1.70 -9.27 6.34
CA ILE A 17 1.29 -9.94 5.10
C ILE A 17 1.39 -8.99 3.90
N CYS A 18 0.92 -7.76 4.03
CA CYS A 18 1.02 -6.77 2.95
C CYS A 18 2.46 -6.38 2.63
N ASN A 19 3.29 -6.13 3.65
CA ASN A 19 4.69 -5.78 3.44
C ASN A 19 5.45 -6.92 2.74
N ASP A 20 5.32 -8.15 3.23
CA ASP A 20 5.98 -9.33 2.67
C ASP A 20 5.56 -9.56 1.20
N ALA A 21 4.28 -9.37 0.90
CA ALA A 21 3.75 -9.48 -0.47
C ALA A 21 4.32 -8.40 -1.41
N CYS A 22 4.39 -7.14 -0.94
CA CYS A 22 4.99 -6.04 -1.69
C CYS A 22 6.50 -6.21 -1.89
N ASP A 23 7.24 -6.52 -0.83
CA ASP A 23 8.68 -6.75 -0.86
C ASP A 23 9.03 -7.85 -1.87
N SER A 24 8.29 -8.95 -1.82
CA SER A 24 8.52 -10.06 -2.73
C SER A 24 8.13 -9.75 -4.18
N ALA A 25 7.05 -9.00 -4.42
CA ALA A 25 6.66 -8.60 -5.77
C ALA A 25 7.66 -7.63 -6.41
N LEU A 26 8.31 -6.79 -5.59
CA LEU A 26 9.24 -5.75 -6.02
C LEU A 26 10.73 -6.10 -5.86
N GLN A 27 11.05 -7.34 -5.47
CA GLN A 27 12.41 -7.76 -5.13
C GLN A 27 13.45 -7.36 -6.17
N ASN A 28 13.10 -7.47 -7.47
CA ASN A 28 14.00 -7.16 -8.59
C ASN A 28 13.73 -5.79 -9.24
N ALA A 29 12.78 -5.02 -8.73
CA ALA A 29 12.44 -3.71 -9.29
C ALA A 29 13.41 -2.65 -8.78
N ALA A 30 14.17 -2.00 -9.66
CA ALA A 30 15.02 -0.87 -9.27
C ALA A 30 14.23 0.45 -9.17
N GLN A 31 13.21 0.59 -9.99
CA GLN A 31 12.36 1.80 -10.11
C GLN A 31 10.96 1.39 -10.59
N TYR A 32 10.02 2.33 -10.56
CA TYR A 32 8.72 2.17 -11.20
C TYR A 32 8.88 1.82 -12.68
N ASP A 33 8.17 0.78 -13.12
CA ASP A 33 8.02 0.39 -14.52
C ASP A 33 6.55 0.13 -14.80
N HIS A 34 5.98 0.92 -15.71
CA HIS A 34 4.57 0.84 -16.06
C HIS A 34 4.19 -0.54 -16.61
N ALA A 35 5.04 -1.16 -17.43
CA ALA A 35 4.77 -2.45 -18.06
C ALA A 35 4.70 -3.59 -17.03
N SER A 36 5.42 -3.45 -15.92
CA SER A 36 5.45 -4.45 -14.85
C SER A 36 4.31 -4.30 -13.82
N THR A 37 3.60 -3.17 -13.80
CA THR A 37 2.57 -2.89 -12.76
C THR A 37 1.46 -3.93 -12.68
N GLN A 38 1.01 -4.47 -13.82
CA GLN A 38 0.02 -5.54 -13.85
C GLN A 38 0.54 -6.80 -13.15
N THR A 39 1.77 -7.20 -13.46
CA THR A 39 2.42 -8.38 -12.86
C THR A 39 2.62 -8.18 -11.36
N TRP A 40 3.09 -7.00 -10.94
CA TRP A 40 3.27 -6.67 -9.53
C TRP A 40 1.95 -6.70 -8.75
N ASN A 41 0.89 -6.04 -9.25
CA ASN A 41 -0.43 -6.06 -8.62
C ASN A 41 -0.99 -7.49 -8.51
N ASN A 42 -0.88 -8.29 -9.57
CA ASN A 42 -1.33 -9.68 -9.55
C ASN A 42 -0.57 -10.50 -8.50
N SER A 43 0.76 -10.34 -8.41
CA SER A 43 1.58 -11.03 -7.41
C SER A 43 1.18 -10.62 -5.98
N ILE A 44 1.04 -9.32 -5.73
CA ILE A 44 0.65 -8.77 -4.42
C ILE A 44 -0.73 -9.31 -4.01
N ILE A 45 -1.74 -9.18 -4.87
CA ILE A 45 -3.12 -9.60 -4.59
C ILE A 45 -3.19 -11.09 -4.28
N ASN A 46 -2.55 -11.93 -5.11
CA ASN A 46 -2.58 -13.38 -4.93
C ASN A 46 -1.90 -13.81 -3.63
N LYS A 47 -0.75 -13.24 -3.28
CA LYS A 47 -0.05 -13.56 -2.03
C LYS A 47 -0.86 -13.17 -0.80
N ILE A 48 -1.43 -11.97 -0.80
CA ILE A 48 -2.27 -11.50 0.30
C ILE A 48 -3.49 -12.41 0.44
N LEU A 49 -4.22 -12.71 -0.64
CA LEU A 49 -5.40 -13.59 -0.59
C LEU A 49 -5.06 -14.98 -0.05
N GLN A 50 -3.93 -15.57 -0.47
CA GLN A 50 -3.47 -16.88 0.04
C GLN A 50 -3.24 -16.84 1.56
N SER A 51 -2.54 -15.82 2.06
CA SER A 51 -2.30 -15.65 3.50
C SER A 51 -3.60 -15.41 4.28
N LEU A 52 -4.49 -14.55 3.77
CA LEU A 52 -5.78 -14.26 4.43
C LEU A 52 -6.64 -15.52 4.58
N ILE A 53 -6.75 -16.33 3.51
CA ILE A 53 -7.53 -17.56 3.52
C ILE A 53 -6.93 -18.58 4.50
N SER A 54 -5.61 -18.73 4.47
CA SER A 54 -4.90 -19.67 5.35
C SER A 54 -5.04 -19.30 6.82
N GLU A 55 -4.88 -18.03 7.18
CA GLU A 55 -4.84 -17.60 8.59
C GLU A 55 -6.23 -17.36 9.20
N SER A 56 -7.24 -17.05 8.38
CA SER A 56 -8.64 -16.90 8.85
C SER A 56 -9.38 -18.24 9.02
N GLY A 57 -8.89 -19.31 8.39
CA GLY A 57 -9.46 -20.66 8.55
C GLY A 57 -9.11 -21.33 9.89
N SER A 58 -8.09 -20.85 10.61
CA SER A 58 -7.55 -21.50 11.81
C SER A 58 -8.03 -20.92 13.14
N SER A 59 -8.77 -19.80 13.15
CA SER A 59 -9.10 -19.04 14.37
C SER A 59 -10.34 -19.53 15.16
N SER A 60 -10.78 -20.78 14.96
CA SER A 60 -11.77 -21.40 15.86
C SER A 60 -11.68 -22.93 15.87
N SER A 61 -10.94 -23.48 16.84
CA SER A 61 -11.06 -24.87 17.24
C SER A 61 -12.29 -25.07 18.13
N SER A 62 -13.40 -25.48 17.52
CA SER A 62 -14.46 -26.32 18.10
C SER A 62 -15.42 -26.64 16.95
N SER A 63 -15.67 -27.87 16.49
CA SER A 63 -15.58 -29.18 17.11
C SER A 63 -15.63 -30.23 15.98
N GLY A 64 -14.93 -31.35 16.13
CA GLY A 64 -15.17 -32.56 15.33
C GLY A 64 -14.17 -32.82 14.21
N GLU A 65 -13.42 -33.91 14.34
CA GLU A 65 -12.60 -34.51 13.29
C GLU A 65 -13.45 -34.78 12.04
N GLY A 66 -12.95 -34.33 10.87
CA GLY A 66 -13.38 -34.85 9.57
C GLY A 66 -14.32 -34.00 8.71
N GLN A 67 -14.77 -32.82 9.15
CA GLN A 67 -15.55 -31.91 8.29
C GLN A 67 -14.72 -30.67 7.90
N SER A 68 -14.48 -30.48 6.60
CA SER A 68 -13.97 -29.19 6.11
C SER A 68 -15.01 -28.12 6.47
N SER A 69 -14.72 -27.29 7.47
CA SER A 69 -15.61 -26.18 7.80
C SER A 69 -15.70 -25.25 6.60
N ALA A 70 -16.92 -24.88 6.19
CA ALA A 70 -17.11 -23.94 5.10
C ALA A 70 -16.34 -22.63 5.34
N PRO A 71 -15.85 -21.94 4.28
CA PRO A 71 -15.15 -20.67 4.44
C PRO A 71 -16.00 -19.64 5.19
N LYS A 72 -15.48 -19.13 6.31
CA LYS A 72 -16.20 -18.18 7.19
C LYS A 72 -16.24 -16.76 6.66
N TYR A 73 -15.32 -16.43 5.76
CA TYR A 73 -15.16 -15.09 5.22
C TYR A 73 -14.92 -15.15 3.73
N LYS A 74 -15.49 -14.19 3.01
CA LYS A 74 -15.07 -13.82 1.66
C LYS A 74 -14.14 -12.62 1.77
N PHE A 75 -13.05 -12.64 1.01
CA PHE A 75 -12.07 -11.55 0.98
C PHE A 75 -12.06 -10.86 -0.38
N ALA A 76 -11.86 -9.55 -0.37
CA ALA A 76 -11.49 -8.77 -1.55
C ALA A 76 -10.24 -7.96 -1.25
N VAL A 77 -9.28 -7.95 -2.17
CA VAL A 77 -8.02 -7.22 -2.05
C VAL A 77 -7.87 -6.30 -3.25
N ASN A 78 -7.79 -4.99 -3.00
CA ASN A 78 -7.45 -3.99 -4.00
C ASN A 78 -6.01 -3.53 -3.78
N SER A 79 -5.18 -3.56 -4.82
CA SER A 79 -3.81 -3.04 -4.81
C SER A 79 -3.69 -1.94 -5.88
N THR A 80 -3.14 -0.80 -5.50
CA THR A 80 -2.97 0.36 -6.38
C THR A 80 -1.53 0.86 -6.32
N ILE A 81 -0.84 0.83 -7.46
CA ILE A 81 0.54 1.31 -7.62
C ILE A 81 0.49 2.69 -8.27
N ILE A 82 1.20 3.67 -7.69
CA ILE A 82 1.13 5.08 -8.06
C ILE A 82 2.54 5.57 -8.35
N GLN A 83 2.81 5.98 -9.57
CA GLN A 83 4.09 6.59 -9.94
C GLN A 83 4.22 7.96 -9.27
N HIS A 84 5.40 8.26 -8.70
CA HIS A 84 5.75 9.61 -8.29
C HIS A 84 5.97 10.51 -9.52
N LEU A 85 5.80 11.83 -9.38
CA LEU A 85 6.02 12.74 -10.52
C LEU A 85 7.51 12.83 -10.82
N SER A 86 7.98 12.44 -12.00
CA SER A 86 9.35 12.78 -12.41
C SER A 86 9.53 14.31 -12.43
N ASP A 87 10.66 14.80 -11.90
CA ASP A 87 11.06 16.20 -12.06
C ASP A 87 11.23 16.45 -13.57
N PRO A 88 10.45 17.33 -14.21
CA PRO A 88 10.52 17.56 -15.65
C PRO A 88 11.82 18.25 -16.07
N ARG A 89 12.69 18.64 -15.13
CA ARG A 89 13.97 19.27 -15.45
C ARG A 89 14.94 18.22 -16.00
N PRO A 90 15.44 18.38 -17.24
CA PRO A 90 16.44 17.48 -17.79
C PRO A 90 17.67 17.42 -16.87
N ALA A 91 18.18 16.22 -16.65
CA ALA A 91 19.44 15.98 -15.96
C ALA A 91 20.57 16.61 -16.80
N GLY A 92 20.92 17.86 -16.51
CA GLY A 92 21.96 18.55 -17.27
C GLY A 92 22.03 20.08 -17.22
N THR A 93 21.20 20.80 -16.46
CA THR A 93 21.35 22.25 -16.30
C THR A 93 21.52 22.66 -14.85
N SER A 94 22.61 22.22 -14.24
CA SER A 94 23.29 22.98 -13.19
C SER A 94 24.30 23.92 -13.86
N THR A 95 23.80 24.91 -14.58
CA THR A 95 24.59 26.10 -14.96
C THR A 95 23.75 27.29 -14.56
N GLY A 96 24.32 28.10 -13.66
CA GLY A 96 23.68 29.22 -13.00
C GLY A 96 22.87 30.09 -13.96
N GLY A 97 21.58 30.19 -13.68
CA GLY A 97 20.70 31.22 -14.22
C GLY A 97 20.32 32.15 -13.08
N THR A 98 20.98 33.29 -13.01
CA THR A 98 20.71 34.42 -12.11
C THR A 98 19.21 34.78 -12.15
N GLN A 99 18.52 34.63 -11.01
CA GLN A 99 17.25 35.32 -10.80
C GLN A 99 17.57 36.76 -10.43
N THR A 100 17.35 37.70 -11.35
CA THR A 100 17.18 39.12 -11.02
C THR A 100 15.70 39.38 -10.82
N GLY A 101 15.30 39.71 -9.59
CA GLY A 101 13.93 40.11 -9.26
C GLY A 101 13.64 40.11 -7.76
N ASP A 102 14.23 41.08 -7.06
CA ASP A 102 13.96 41.57 -5.70
C ASP A 102 12.79 40.97 -4.89
N SER A 103 13.11 40.34 -3.77
CA SER A 103 12.91 40.93 -2.42
C SER A 103 13.61 40.05 -1.38
N ALA A 104 14.39 40.68 -0.50
CA ALA A 104 15.09 40.13 0.66
C ALA A 104 14.14 39.28 1.55
N GLU A 105 14.56 38.29 2.34
CA GLU A 105 15.59 38.35 3.40
C GLU A 105 16.27 36.99 3.69
N GLU A 106 17.33 37.07 4.50
CA GLU A 106 18.52 36.23 4.60
C GLU A 106 18.41 34.74 5.01
N SER A 107 19.20 33.95 4.28
CA SER A 107 20.05 32.82 4.67
C SER A 107 20.06 32.34 6.13
N ILE A 108 19.97 31.01 6.32
CA ILE A 108 21.11 30.22 6.81
C ILE A 108 21.16 28.88 6.04
N SER A 109 22.21 28.71 5.27
CA SER A 109 22.66 27.42 4.72
C SER A 109 23.29 26.61 5.85
N MET A 110 22.77 25.42 6.14
CA MET A 110 23.51 24.30 6.74
C MET A 110 22.84 22.98 6.37
N GLY A 111 23.62 22.04 5.81
CA GLY A 111 23.27 20.62 5.73
C GLY A 111 23.07 20.08 4.31
N ALA A 112 24.15 19.64 3.70
CA ALA A 112 24.14 18.78 2.53
C ALA A 112 23.54 17.41 2.88
N ASP A 113 22.23 17.21 2.63
CA ASP A 113 21.61 15.93 2.24
C ASP A 113 20.12 16.12 1.86
N ALA A 114 19.81 17.15 1.06
CA ALA A 114 18.47 17.34 0.53
C ALA A 114 18.24 16.34 -0.62
N ALA A 115 17.97 15.08 -0.28
CA ALA A 115 17.36 14.13 -1.20
C ALA A 115 16.18 14.84 -1.87
N LYS A 116 16.30 15.10 -3.19
CA LYS A 116 15.28 15.80 -3.98
C LYS A 116 13.93 15.12 -3.71
N LYS A 117 13.06 15.75 -2.92
CA LYS A 117 11.69 15.27 -2.71
C LYS A 117 10.95 15.46 -4.04
N VAL A 118 10.94 14.38 -4.80
CA VAL A 118 10.13 14.19 -6.00
C VAL A 118 8.67 14.49 -5.63
N GLY A 119 7.99 15.34 -6.41
CA GLY A 119 6.62 15.76 -6.10
C GLY A 119 5.66 14.57 -6.09
N ARG A 120 4.76 14.51 -5.09
CA ARG A 120 3.70 13.51 -5.04
C ARG A 120 2.42 14.07 -5.65
N ARG A 121 1.70 13.26 -6.45
CA ARG A 121 0.32 13.57 -6.83
C ARG A 121 -0.56 13.37 -5.59
N GLY A 122 -1.47 14.29 -5.32
CA GLY A 122 -2.49 14.07 -4.28
C GLY A 122 -3.44 12.96 -4.72
N MET A 123 -3.69 11.97 -3.86
CA MET A 123 -4.70 10.93 -4.08
C MET A 123 -5.51 10.75 -2.79
N HIS A 124 -6.84 10.91 -2.90
CA HIS A 124 -7.78 10.60 -1.84
C HIS A 124 -8.61 9.39 -2.25
N SER A 125 -8.66 8.38 -1.38
CA SER A 125 -9.48 7.18 -1.59
C SER A 125 -10.39 7.00 -0.38
N ALA A 126 -11.67 6.79 -0.63
CA ALA A 126 -12.68 6.51 0.37
C ALA A 126 -13.55 5.34 -0.12
N SER A 127 -14.03 4.52 0.82
CA SER A 127 -14.93 3.41 0.51
C SER A 127 -16.08 3.40 1.51
N GLY A 128 -17.30 3.25 1.00
CA GLY A 128 -18.50 3.04 1.79
C GLY A 128 -19.09 1.65 1.50
N ALA A 129 -19.85 1.11 2.44
CA ALA A 129 -20.47 -0.20 2.29
C ALA A 129 -21.81 -0.27 3.02
N TYR A 130 -22.70 -1.13 2.51
CA TYR A 130 -23.91 -1.58 3.19
C TYR A 130 -23.72 -3.05 3.56
N TRP A 131 -23.40 -3.31 4.82
CA TRP A 131 -22.94 -4.62 5.29
C TRP A 131 -23.27 -4.85 6.77
N ASN A 132 -22.85 -5.99 7.32
CA ASN A 132 -22.96 -6.25 8.75
C ASN A 132 -21.85 -5.52 9.53
N ASN A 133 -22.20 -4.40 10.16
CA ASN A 133 -21.26 -3.56 10.93
C ASN A 133 -20.52 -4.27 12.09
N ALA A 134 -20.99 -5.43 12.55
CA ALA A 134 -20.36 -6.18 13.62
C ALA A 134 -19.35 -7.22 13.13
N LYS A 135 -19.45 -7.68 11.87
CA LYS A 135 -18.68 -8.82 11.35
C LYS A 135 -17.86 -8.47 10.11
N ASP A 136 -18.35 -7.54 9.31
CA ASP A 136 -17.74 -7.13 8.06
C ASP A 136 -16.89 -5.90 8.27
N GLY A 137 -15.90 -5.71 7.40
CA GLY A 137 -15.03 -4.56 7.55
C GLY A 137 -14.02 -4.42 6.43
N MET A 138 -13.25 -3.35 6.55
CA MET A 138 -12.14 -3.06 5.68
C MET A 138 -10.95 -2.54 6.46
N TRP A 139 -9.77 -2.74 5.89
CA TRP A 139 -8.52 -2.22 6.40
C TRP A 139 -7.66 -1.78 5.21
N SER A 140 -6.97 -0.66 5.35
CA SER A 140 -6.12 -0.11 4.30
C SER A 140 -4.71 0.15 4.81
N HIS A 141 -3.73 0.00 3.93
CA HIS A 141 -2.32 0.13 4.24
C HIS A 141 -1.56 0.76 3.09
N LYS A 142 -0.67 1.68 3.44
CA LYS A 142 0.31 2.23 2.51
C LYS A 142 1.64 1.53 2.75
N TYR A 143 2.16 0.89 1.72
CA TYR A 143 3.49 0.28 1.75
C TYR A 143 4.55 1.33 1.41
N GLU A 144 5.48 1.54 2.33
CA GLU A 144 6.49 2.61 2.24
C GLU A 144 7.75 2.19 1.46
N GLY A 145 8.02 0.89 1.28
CA GLY A 145 9.22 0.41 0.58
C GLY A 145 9.24 0.73 -0.93
N GLY A 146 8.11 1.21 -1.49
CA GLY A 146 8.04 1.74 -2.84
C GLY A 146 8.66 3.12 -2.99
N GLU A 147 8.78 3.89 -1.90
CA GLU A 147 9.15 5.31 -1.96
C GLU A 147 10.52 5.50 -2.63
N VAL A 148 11.50 4.69 -2.24
CA VAL A 148 12.85 4.70 -2.81
C VAL A 148 12.91 4.25 -4.27
N LYS A 149 11.85 3.61 -4.77
CA LYS A 149 11.70 3.15 -6.16
C LYS A 149 10.85 4.13 -6.99
N GLY A 150 10.47 5.28 -6.44
CA GLY A 150 9.69 6.30 -7.15
C GLY A 150 8.20 5.94 -7.32
N MET A 151 7.63 5.16 -6.40
CA MET A 151 6.21 4.81 -6.42
C MET A 151 5.63 4.61 -5.03
N ASP A 152 4.32 4.83 -4.87
CA ASP A 152 3.57 4.43 -3.68
C ASP A 152 2.71 3.20 -4.00
N ILE A 153 2.51 2.32 -3.03
CA ILE A 153 1.56 1.20 -3.14
C ILE A 153 0.54 1.31 -2.01
N VAL A 154 -0.74 1.35 -2.37
CA VAL A 154 -1.86 1.37 -1.43
C VAL A 154 -2.65 0.08 -1.59
N ILE A 155 -2.86 -0.61 -0.47
CA ILE A 155 -3.62 -1.86 -0.40
C ILE A 155 -4.88 -1.62 0.43
N SER A 156 -6.00 -2.16 -0.03
CA SER A 156 -7.25 -2.21 0.72
C SER A 156 -7.74 -3.66 0.78
N ILE A 157 -8.00 -4.16 1.98
CA ILE A 157 -8.51 -5.50 2.26
C ILE A 157 -9.91 -5.35 2.81
N LEU A 158 -10.88 -6.01 2.20
CA LEU A 158 -12.25 -6.14 2.69
C LEU A 158 -12.50 -7.59 3.09
N TRP A 159 -13.27 -7.79 4.17
CA TRP A 159 -13.77 -9.10 4.58
C TRP A 159 -15.28 -9.04 4.81
N ILE A 160 -15.97 -10.07 4.34
CA ILE A 160 -17.41 -10.27 4.50
C ILE A 160 -17.63 -11.62 5.16
N ALA A 161 -18.22 -11.64 6.35
CA ALA A 161 -18.58 -12.88 7.03
C ALA A 161 -19.73 -13.59 6.30
N VAL A 162 -19.68 -14.93 6.26
CA VAL A 162 -20.69 -15.80 5.64
C VAL A 162 -21.51 -16.53 6.68
#